data_AF-A0A7Z2KP61-F1
#
_entry.id   AF-A0A7Z2KP61-F1
#
_cell.length_a   1.000
_cell.length_b   1.000
_cell.length_c   1.000
_cell.angle_alpha   90.00
_cell.angle_beta   90.00
_cell.angle_gamma   90.00
#
_symmetry.space_group_name_H-M   'P 1'
#
loop_
_entity.id
_entity.type
_entity.pdbx_description
1 polymer ?
#
loop_
_entity_poly.entity_id
_entity_poly.type
_entity_poly.pdbx_seq_one_letter_code
_entity_poly.pdbx_strand_id
1 'polypeptide(L)'
;MTALPAVNEYQDILQRAALSFLERHQSEHLSDDQQLFSRAVQHLVADFDVQTQVAEKIVHLANSTMVAVRDRQRLNIQSSTSTHTVIVDPVTGSQWAVPVSLIYERIINAPDVGRFRLANS
;
A
#
# COMPACT_ATOMS: atom_id res chain seq x y z
N MET A 1 33.90 14.31 -8.01
CA MET A 1 33.14 13.15 -8.53
C MET A 1 31.68 13.31 -8.13
N THR A 2 30.92 14.07 -8.92
CA THR A 2 29.48 14.32 -8.71
C THR A 2 28.71 13.29 -9.54
N ALA A 3 28.19 12.26 -8.88
CA ALA A 3 27.20 11.37 -9.49
C ALA A 3 25.97 12.22 -9.88
N LEU A 4 25.50 12.03 -11.10
CA LEU A 4 24.57 12.93 -11.79
C LEU A 4 23.21 12.99 -11.07
N PRO A 5 22.75 14.16 -10.60
CA PRO A 5 21.45 14.30 -9.91
C PRO A 5 20.27 13.81 -10.76
N ALA A 6 20.40 13.90 -12.09
CA ALA A 6 19.38 13.44 -13.04
C ALA A 6 19.07 11.94 -12.96
N VAL A 7 20.04 11.08 -12.57
CA VAL A 7 19.81 9.63 -12.45
C VAL A 7 18.97 9.32 -11.22
N ASN A 8 19.22 10.02 -10.11
CA ASN A 8 18.40 9.88 -8.90
C ASN A 8 16.99 10.45 -9.12
N GLU A 9 16.85 11.60 -9.78
CA GLU A 9 15.54 12.18 -10.09
C GLU A 9 14.71 11.26 -10.99
N TYR A 10 15.33 10.64 -11.99
CA TYR A 10 14.66 9.70 -12.86
C TYR A 10 14.19 8.42 -12.12
N GLN A 11 15.04 7.85 -11.26
CA GLN A 11 14.64 6.72 -10.42
C GLN A 11 13.50 7.08 -9.46
N ASP A 12 13.54 8.28 -8.90
CA ASP A 12 12.53 8.77 -7.95
C ASP A 12 11.17 8.98 -8.65
N ILE A 13 11.18 9.48 -9.90
CA ILE A 13 9.97 9.57 -10.75
C ILE A 13 9.39 8.17 -11.02
N LEU A 14 10.22 7.21 -11.41
CA LEU A 14 9.78 5.84 -11.68
C LEU A 14 9.21 5.17 -10.42
N GLN A 15 9.85 5.38 -9.26
CA GLN A 15 9.35 4.85 -8.00
C GLN A 15 8.00 5.47 -7.62
N ARG A 16 7.83 6.78 -7.80
CA ARG A 16 6.54 7.46 -7.56
C ARG A 16 5.45 6.98 -8.51
N ALA A 17 5.77 6.75 -9.79
CA ALA A 17 4.84 6.19 -10.75
C ALA A 17 4.40 4.77 -10.36
N ALA A 18 5.37 3.92 -9.99
CA ALA A 18 5.11 2.57 -9.50
C ALA A 18 4.24 2.57 -8.24
N LEU A 19 4.56 3.43 -7.26
CA LEU A 19 3.77 3.60 -6.04
C LEU A 19 2.32 3.99 -6.35
N SER A 20 2.12 5.00 -7.19
CA SER A 20 0.76 5.45 -7.53
C SER A 20 -0.04 4.36 -8.26
N PHE A 21 0.61 3.56 -9.09
CA PHE A 21 -0.02 2.40 -9.73
C PHE A 21 -0.42 1.34 -8.69
N LEU A 22 0.50 0.97 -7.80
CA LEU A 22 0.23 0.00 -6.74
C LEU A 22 -0.90 0.48 -5.82
N GLU A 23 -0.92 1.74 -5.41
CA GLU A 23 -1.96 2.30 -4.53
C GLU A 23 -3.36 2.28 -5.16
N ARG A 24 -3.46 2.45 -6.48
CA ARG A 24 -4.74 2.43 -7.22
C ARG A 24 -5.26 1.01 -7.44
N HIS A 25 -4.36 0.07 -7.71
CA HIS A 25 -4.73 -1.30 -8.11
C HIS A 25 -4.64 -2.32 -6.97
N GLN A 26 -4.09 -1.95 -5.80
CA GLN A 26 -4.04 -2.82 -4.60
C GLN A 26 -5.42 -3.31 -4.15
N SER A 27 -6.46 -2.49 -4.30
CA SER A 27 -7.83 -2.85 -3.90
C SER A 27 -8.49 -3.84 -4.85
N GLU A 28 -8.00 -3.95 -6.08
CA GLU A 28 -8.49 -4.89 -7.08
C GLU A 28 -7.86 -6.28 -6.90
N HIS A 29 -6.70 -6.35 -6.22
CA HIS A 29 -5.86 -7.54 -6.12
C HIS A 29 -5.66 -8.01 -4.68
N LEU A 30 -6.66 -7.85 -3.82
CA LEU A 30 -6.62 -8.20 -2.37
C LEU A 30 -6.22 -9.66 -2.06
N SER A 31 -6.19 -10.55 -3.06
CA SER A 31 -5.78 -11.96 -2.92
C SER A 31 -4.61 -12.39 -3.82
N ASP A 32 -4.13 -11.53 -4.73
CA ASP A 32 -3.06 -11.89 -5.68
C ASP A 32 -2.09 -10.72 -5.91
N ASP A 33 -1.21 -10.51 -4.93
CA ASP A 33 -0.14 -9.51 -4.99
C ASP A 33 0.84 -9.76 -6.15
N GLN A 34 0.96 -11.00 -6.65
CA GLN A 34 1.89 -11.34 -7.74
C GLN A 34 1.41 -10.81 -9.10
N GLN A 35 0.09 -10.84 -9.34
CA GLN A 35 -0.49 -10.22 -10.53
C GLN A 35 -0.36 -8.70 -10.51
N LEU A 36 -0.63 -8.07 -9.36
CA LEU A 36 -0.46 -6.63 -9.19
C LEU A 36 0.98 -6.20 -9.51
N PHE A 37 1.95 -6.96 -9.00
CA PHE A 37 3.36 -6.72 -9.23
C PHE A 37 3.74 -6.81 -10.71
N SER A 38 3.27 -7.87 -11.38
CA SER A 38 3.52 -8.10 -12.80
C SER A 38 2.94 -6.96 -13.68
N ARG A 39 1.73 -6.48 -13.33
CA ARG A 39 1.09 -5.35 -14.04
C ARG A 39 1.83 -4.03 -13.83
N ALA A 40 2.33 -3.78 -12.61
CA ALA A 40 3.13 -2.59 -12.33
C ALA A 40 4.47 -2.59 -13.10
N VAL A 41 5.13 -3.75 -13.21
CA VAL A 41 6.35 -3.89 -14.03
C VAL A 41 6.05 -3.62 -15.50
N GLN A 42 4.97 -4.19 -16.04
CA GLN A 42 4.55 -3.94 -17.42
C GLN A 42 4.24 -2.46 -17.68
N HIS A 43 3.58 -1.76 -16.74
CA HIS A 43 3.31 -0.34 -16.83
C HIS A 43 4.60 0.49 -16.93
N LEU A 44 5.61 0.19 -16.11
CA LEU A 44 6.90 0.88 -16.17
C LEU A 44 7.66 0.59 -17.47
N VAL A 45 7.61 -0.65 -17.97
CA VAL A 45 8.25 -1.02 -19.24
C VAL A 45 7.55 -0.31 -20.42
N ALA A 46 6.21 -0.28 -20.43
CA ALA A 46 5.44 0.28 -21.53
C ALA A 46 5.46 1.81 -21.58
N ASP A 47 5.31 2.48 -20.43
CA ASP A 47 5.12 3.94 -20.39
C ASP A 47 6.44 4.70 -20.20
N PHE A 48 7.48 4.04 -19.67
CA PHE A 48 8.78 4.67 -19.39
C PHE A 48 9.97 4.01 -20.10
N ASP A 49 9.74 2.99 -20.93
CA ASP A 49 10.76 2.25 -21.72
C ASP A 49 11.94 1.73 -20.87
N VAL A 50 11.63 1.31 -19.63
CA VAL A 50 12.63 0.82 -18.67
C VAL A 50 12.88 -0.67 -18.89
N GLN A 51 14.14 -1.12 -18.80
CA GLN A 51 14.46 -2.55 -18.83
C GLN A 51 13.70 -3.31 -17.73
N THR A 52 13.17 -4.48 -18.06
CA THR A 52 12.35 -5.29 -17.14
C THR A 52 13.01 -5.53 -15.78
N GLN A 53 14.31 -5.84 -15.75
CA GLN A 53 15.06 -6.04 -14.51
C GLN A 53 15.13 -4.78 -13.62
N VAL A 54 15.17 -3.59 -14.23
CA VAL A 54 15.18 -2.32 -13.49
C VAL A 54 13.77 -2.00 -13.01
N ALA A 55 12.75 -2.20 -13.85
CA ALA A 55 11.35 -2.05 -13.48
C ALA A 55 10.98 -2.96 -12.29
N GLU A 56 11.35 -4.24 -12.32
CA GLU A 56 11.15 -5.18 -11.19
C GLU A 56 11.75 -4.66 -9.89
N LYS A 57 13.00 -4.19 -9.91
CA LYS A 57 13.65 -3.62 -8.72
C LYS A 57 12.90 -2.40 -8.18
N ILE A 58 12.46 -1.51 -9.07
CA ILE A 58 11.73 -0.30 -8.69
C ILE A 58 10.36 -0.64 -8.09
N VAL A 59 9.62 -1.57 -8.70
CA VAL A 59 8.34 -2.03 -8.14
C VAL A 59 8.56 -2.74 -6.80
N HIS A 60 9.64 -3.51 -6.63
CA HIS A 60 9.95 -4.17 -5.34
C HIS A 60 10.24 -3.15 -4.24
N LEU A 61 10.99 -2.10 -4.59
CA LEU A 61 11.28 -1.01 -3.67
C LEU A 61 9.98 -0.23 -3.32
N ALA A 62 9.18 0.12 -4.32
CA ALA A 62 7.88 0.75 -4.14
C ALA A 62 6.95 -0.08 -3.23
N ASN A 63 6.84 -1.38 -3.49
CA ASN A 63 6.02 -2.28 -2.68
C ASN A 63 6.54 -2.38 -1.24
N SER A 64 7.85 -2.48 -1.04
CA SER A 64 8.46 -2.50 0.30
C SER A 64 8.16 -1.22 1.07
N THR A 65 8.23 -0.06 0.42
CA THR A 65 7.83 1.23 1.01
C THR A 65 6.35 1.21 1.37
N MET A 66 5.47 0.74 0.48
CA MET A 66 4.03 0.66 0.73
C MET A 66 3.69 -0.25 1.92
N VAL A 67 4.33 -1.42 2.00
CA VAL A 67 4.18 -2.36 3.13
C VAL A 67 4.68 -1.71 4.41
N ALA A 68 5.83 -1.05 4.41
CA ALA A 68 6.32 -0.32 5.59
C ALA A 68 5.36 0.79 6.05
N VAL A 69 4.67 1.46 5.11
CA VAL A 69 3.62 2.45 5.41
C VAL A 69 2.39 1.79 6.03
N ARG A 70 1.97 0.61 5.54
CA ARG A 70 0.85 -0.15 6.13
C ARG A 70 1.22 -0.67 7.53
N ASP A 71 2.41 -1.23 7.68
CA ASP A 71 2.90 -1.81 8.94
C ASP A 71 3.13 -0.78 10.05
N ARG A 72 3.26 0.50 9.71
CA ARG A 72 3.34 1.59 10.70
C ARG A 72 2.00 2.20 11.07
N GLN A 73 0.90 1.87 10.37
CA GLN A 73 -0.43 2.34 10.76
C GLN A 73 -0.77 1.79 12.14
N ARG A 74 -1.23 2.67 13.03
CA ARG A 74 -1.59 2.32 14.42
C ARG A 74 -3.02 2.73 14.69
N LEU A 75 -3.69 1.98 15.56
CA LEU A 75 -4.97 2.38 16.11
C LEU A 75 -4.72 3.46 17.19
N ASN A 76 -5.37 4.62 17.07
CA ASN A 76 -5.40 5.62 18.11
C ASN A 76 -6.56 5.32 19.07
N ILE A 77 -6.25 4.66 20.20
CA ILE A 77 -7.24 4.24 21.20
C ILE A 77 -7.91 5.44 21.88
N GLN A 78 -7.19 6.55 22.07
CA GLN A 78 -7.72 7.72 22.78
C GLN A 78 -8.77 8.47 21.95
N SER A 79 -8.56 8.56 20.64
CA SER A 79 -9.51 9.22 19.73
C SER A 79 -10.59 8.28 19.19
N SER A 80 -10.44 6.96 19.38
CA SER A 80 -11.44 5.98 18.97
C SER A 80 -12.60 5.93 19.96
N THR A 81 -13.81 5.69 19.44
CA THR A 81 -15.03 5.54 20.25
C THR A 81 -15.74 4.24 19.90
N SER A 82 -16.89 3.98 20.54
CA SER A 82 -17.72 2.82 20.23
C SER A 82 -18.30 2.83 18.81
N THR A 83 -18.37 3.98 18.15
CA THR A 83 -19.01 4.13 16.82
C THR A 83 -18.00 4.24 15.67
N HIS A 84 -16.77 4.67 15.94
CA HIS A 84 -15.71 4.79 14.95
C HIS A 84 -14.34 4.57 15.57
N THR A 85 -13.46 3.94 14.81
CA THR A 85 -12.04 3.80 15.16
C THR A 85 -11.22 4.84 14.41
N VAL A 86 -10.14 5.32 15.02
CA VAL A 86 -9.21 6.27 14.41
C VAL A 86 -7.89 5.55 14.13
N ILE A 87 -7.48 5.53 12.88
CA ILE A 87 -6.18 5.02 12.44
C ILE A 87 -5.25 6.21 12.25
N VAL A 88 -4.03 6.10 12.75
CA VAL A 88 -3.00 7.13 12.64
C VAL A 88 -1.75 6.54 12.01
N ASP A 89 -1.11 7.31 11.15
CA ASP A 89 0.26 7.10 10.75
C ASP A 89 1.17 8.02 11.60
N PRO A 90 1.97 7.47 12.54
CA PRO A 90 2.76 8.27 13.46
C PRO A 90 3.93 9.02 12.78
N VAL A 91 4.31 8.61 11.57
CA VAL A 91 5.43 9.23 10.84
C VAL A 91 4.95 10.44 10.05
N THR A 92 3.79 10.34 9.39
CA THR A 92 3.23 11.45 8.60
C THR A 92 2.30 12.35 9.42
N GLY A 93 1.81 11.87 10.57
CA GLY A 93 0.80 12.54 11.38
C GLY A 93 -0.62 12.45 10.81
N SER A 94 -0.81 11.74 9.69
CA SER A 94 -2.11 11.57 9.05
C SER A 94 -3.05 10.74 9.93
N GLN A 95 -4.33 11.13 9.98
CA GLN A 95 -5.36 10.43 10.75
C GLN A 95 -6.60 10.20 9.89
N TRP A 96 -7.20 9.01 10.06
CA TRP A 96 -8.41 8.60 9.36
C TRP A 96 -9.41 8.02 10.35
N ALA A 97 -10.65 8.50 10.31
CA ALA A 97 -11.74 7.92 11.09
C ALA A 97 -12.49 6.88 10.26
N VAL A 98 -12.66 5.68 10.81
CA VAL A 98 -13.34 4.55 10.17
C VAL A 98 -14.54 4.14 11.04
N PRO A 99 -15.78 4.32 10.57
CA PRO A 99 -16.97 3.81 11.25
C PRO A 99 -16.91 2.30 11.52
N VAL A 100 -17.31 1.88 12.72
CA VAL A 100 -17.34 0.46 13.11
C VAL A 100 -18.32 -0.34 12.24
N SER A 101 -19.40 0.29 11.78
CA SER A 101 -20.34 -0.33 10.83
C SER A 101 -19.68 -0.75 9.52
N LEU A 102 -18.76 0.06 8.99
CA LEU A 102 -18.03 -0.25 7.76
C LEU A 102 -17.04 -1.39 7.96
N ILE A 103 -16.41 -1.48 9.14
CA ILE A 103 -15.55 -2.62 9.48
C ILE A 103 -16.38 -3.92 9.49
N TYR A 104 -17.57 -3.88 10.10
CA TYR A 104 -18.47 -5.02 10.10
C TYR A 104 -18.91 -5.42 8.69
N GLU A 105 -19.31 -4.46 7.87
CA GLU A 105 -19.81 -4.70 6.52
C GLU A 105 -18.69 -5.22 5.58
N ARG A 106 -17.52 -4.60 5.60
CA ARG A 106 -16.46 -4.78 4.60
C ARG A 106 -15.33 -5.69 5.02
N ILE A 107 -15.23 -6.02 6.30
CA ILE A 107 -14.16 -6.91 6.81
C ILE A 107 -14.78 -8.14 7.46
N ILE A 108 -15.73 -7.97 8.37
CA ILE A 108 -16.29 -9.13 9.11
C ILE A 108 -17.28 -9.92 8.25
N ASN A 109 -18.15 -9.22 7.52
CA ASN A 109 -19.15 -9.83 6.63
C ASN A 109 -18.64 -10.04 5.20
N ALA A 110 -17.41 -9.63 4.89
CA ALA A 110 -16.84 -9.83 3.56
C ALA A 110 -16.64 -11.34 3.29
N PRO A 111 -16.98 -11.82 2.08
CA PRO A 111 -16.87 -13.23 1.72
C PRO A 111 -15.41 -13.73 1.66
N ASP A 112 -14.44 -12.83 1.46
CA ASP A 112 -13.03 -13.17 1.20
C ASP A 112 -12.08 -13.01 2.41
N VAL A 113 -12.54 -12.46 3.53
CA VAL A 113 -11.63 -12.16 4.66
C VAL A 113 -11.52 -13.36 5.60
N GLY A 114 -10.30 -13.90 5.72
CA GLY A 114 -9.94 -14.94 6.68
C GLY A 114 -10.32 -14.54 8.10
N ARG A 115 -11.35 -15.19 8.63
CA ARG A 115 -11.95 -14.86 9.93
C ARG A 115 -11.02 -15.31 11.06
N PHE A 116 -10.61 -14.39 11.91
CA PHE A 116 -10.11 -14.72 13.25
C PHE A 116 -11.25 -14.47 14.25
N ARG A 117 -12.08 -15.49 14.51
CA ARG A 117 -12.99 -15.46 15.66
C ARG A 117 -12.15 -15.71 16.90
N LEU A 118 -12.06 -14.73 17.78
CA LEU A 118 -11.59 -14.95 19.15
C LEU A 118 -12.64 -15.84 19.84
N ALA A 119 -12.26 -17.06 20.23
CA ALA A 119 -13.08 -17.85 21.12
C ALA A 119 -13.04 -17.16 22.49
N ASN A 120 -14.20 -16.82 23.06
CA ASN A 120 -14.27 -16.27 24.40
C ASN A 120 -13.74 -17.34 25.38
N SER A 121 -12.74 -16.99 26.19
CA SER A 121 -12.36 -17.73 27.40
C SER A 121 -13.31 -17.43 28.55
#